data_AF-A0A8D8TEU2-F1
#
_entry.id   AF-A0A8D8TEU2-F1
#
_cell.length_a   1.000
_cell.length_b   1.000
_cell.length_c   1.000
_cell.angle_alpha   90.00
_cell.angle_beta   90.00
_cell.angle_gamma   90.00
#
_symmetry.space_group_name_H-M   'P 1'
#
loop_
_entity.id
_entity.type
_entity.pdbx_description
1 polymer ?
#
loop_
_entity_poly.entity_id
_entity_poly.type
_entity_poly.pdbx_seq_one_letter_code
_entity_poly.pdbx_strand_id
1 'polypeptide(L)'
;MDENIYRLSTDPFNVDIQFLPGPLQEEAAELKHDSAAKYDFEKMDISSFWIKYSKVYKKVSQASLLLYLPFSTTYLCEKAFSTLVVIKNKYRNKLCVASDLRCALSTLQPRIGNLIKKSSSSTFTLVISCYSIKPIGR
;
A
#
# COMPACT_ATOMS: atom_id res chain seq x y z
N MET A 1 -4.64 7.46 -15.53
CA MET A 1 -3.91 8.28 -14.54
C MET A 1 -4.27 9.72 -14.80
N ASP A 2 -4.43 10.53 -13.77
CA ASP A 2 -4.78 11.94 -13.91
C ASP A 2 -3.53 12.73 -14.37
N GLU A 3 -3.62 13.40 -15.51
CA GLU A 3 -2.48 14.08 -16.14
C GLU A 3 -1.93 15.20 -15.25
N ASN A 4 -2.80 15.86 -14.49
CA ASN A 4 -2.40 16.92 -13.56
C ASN A 4 -1.59 16.38 -12.37
N ILE A 5 -1.93 15.18 -11.90
CA ILE A 5 -1.19 14.51 -10.82
C ILE A 5 0.18 14.04 -11.33
N TYR A 6 0.28 13.58 -12.58
CA TYR A 6 1.57 13.26 -13.19
C TYR A 6 2.46 14.51 -13.30
N ARG A 7 1.92 15.63 -13.79
CA ARG A 7 2.67 16.89 -13.87
C ARG A 7 3.13 17.37 -12.50
N LEU A 8 2.27 17.29 -11.48
CA LEU A 8 2.62 17.63 -10.09
C LEU A 8 3.77 16.77 -9.57
N SER A 9 3.82 15.51 -9.98
CA SER A 9 4.85 14.56 -9.58
C SER A 9 6.20 14.84 -10.25
N THR A 10 6.21 15.29 -11.51
CA THR A 10 7.42 15.55 -12.30
C THR A 10 7.96 16.97 -12.20
N ASP A 11 7.08 17.96 -12.02
CA ASP A 11 7.44 19.38 -11.88
C ASP A 11 6.43 20.08 -10.94
N PRO A 12 6.57 19.88 -9.62
CA PRO A 12 5.62 20.40 -8.64
C PRO A 12 5.57 21.94 -8.56
N PHE A 13 6.60 22.63 -9.02
CA PHE A 13 6.70 24.10 -8.91
C PHE A 13 6.05 24.83 -10.09
N ASN A 14 5.77 24.13 -11.19
CA ASN A 14 5.22 24.72 -12.41
C ASN A 14 3.78 24.25 -12.71
N VAL A 15 3.10 23.65 -11.74
CA VAL A 15 1.71 23.20 -11.89
C VAL A 15 0.70 24.31 -11.60
N ASP A 16 -0.40 24.28 -12.36
CA ASP A 16 -1.61 25.06 -12.09
C ASP A 16 -2.46 24.37 -11.01
N ILE A 17 -2.50 25.00 -9.83
CA ILE A 17 -3.16 24.48 -8.63
C ILE A 17 -4.67 24.30 -8.85
N GLN A 18 -5.29 25.14 -9.69
CA GLN A 18 -6.74 25.12 -9.95
C GLN A 18 -7.23 23.81 -10.59
N PHE A 19 -6.35 23.09 -11.30
CA PHE A 19 -6.67 21.82 -11.95
C PHE A 19 -6.33 20.60 -11.10
N LEU A 20 -5.80 20.81 -9.88
CA LEU A 20 -5.56 19.73 -8.94
C LEU A 20 -6.83 19.37 -8.16
N PRO A 21 -6.98 18.10 -7.73
CA PRO A 21 -8.02 17.70 -6.78
C PRO A 21 -7.97 18.57 -5.51
N GLY A 22 -9.13 19.03 -5.03
CA GLY A 22 -9.25 19.89 -3.84
C GLY A 22 -8.39 19.48 -2.63
N PRO A 23 -8.29 18.18 -2.27
CA PRO A 23 -7.44 17.75 -1.16
C PRO A 23 -5.95 18.06 -1.33
N LEU A 24 -5.45 18.15 -2.57
CA LEU A 24 -4.05 18.40 -2.92
C LEU A 24 -3.72 19.89 -3.09
N GLN A 25 -4.73 20.74 -3.36
CA GLN A 25 -4.50 22.14 -3.72
C GLN A 25 -3.77 22.93 -2.63
N GLU A 26 -4.14 22.72 -1.37
CA GLU A 26 -3.54 23.40 -0.22
C GLU A 26 -2.05 23.07 -0.08
N GLU A 27 -1.70 21.79 0.02
CA GLU A 27 -0.30 21.35 0.12
C GLU A 27 0.51 21.70 -1.14
N ALA A 28 -0.10 21.66 -2.33
CA ALA A 28 0.56 22.04 -3.57
C ALA A 28 0.85 23.56 -3.61
N ALA A 29 -0.05 24.39 -3.08
CA ALA A 29 0.15 25.83 -2.97
C ALA A 29 1.29 26.18 -2.01
N GLU A 30 1.33 25.52 -0.85
CA GLU A 30 2.42 25.67 0.12
C GLU A 30 3.76 25.22 -0.47
N LEU A 31 3.80 24.03 -1.07
CA LEU A 31 5.01 23.49 -1.70
C LEU A 31 5.53 24.42 -2.81
N LYS A 32 4.64 24.99 -3.63
CA LYS A 32 5.02 25.91 -4.71
C LYS A 32 5.72 27.18 -4.20
N HIS A 33 5.42 27.60 -2.97
CA HIS A 33 6.02 28.76 -2.32
C HIS A 33 7.21 28.43 -1.40
N ASP A 34 7.56 27.15 -1.23
CA ASP A 34 8.71 26.73 -0.43
C ASP A 34 10.00 26.78 -1.26
N SER A 35 10.82 27.79 -0.99
CA SER A 35 12.12 28.00 -1.65
C SER A 35 13.16 26.94 -1.27
N ALA A 36 13.10 26.38 -0.07
CA ALA A 36 14.00 25.31 0.36
C ALA A 36 13.65 24.00 -0.36
N ALA A 37 12.36 23.68 -0.47
CA ALA A 37 11.90 22.55 -1.27
C ALA A 37 12.29 22.69 -2.74
N LYS A 38 12.19 23.89 -3.31
CA LYS A 38 12.63 24.14 -4.69
C LYS A 38 14.12 23.89 -4.88
N TYR A 39 14.95 24.39 -3.96
CA TYR A 39 16.39 24.15 -3.98
C TYR A 39 16.71 22.65 -3.88
N ASP A 40 16.06 21.93 -2.97
CA ASP A 40 16.26 20.50 -2.81
C ASP A 40 15.83 19.71 -4.06
N PHE A 41 14.73 20.11 -4.70
CA PHE A 41 14.25 19.48 -5.93
C PHE A 41 15.25 19.60 -7.08
N GLU A 42 15.94 20.74 -7.21
CA GLU A 42 16.99 20.94 -8.23
C GLU A 42 18.28 20.16 -7.93
N LYS A 43 18.50 19.75 -6.68
CA LYS A 43 19.73 19.09 -6.22
C LYS A 43 19.59 17.58 -6.01
N MET A 44 18.38 17.07 -5.89
CA MET A 44 18.08 15.68 -5.56
C MET A 44 17.33 14.98 -6.69
N ASP A 45 17.33 13.65 -6.68
CA ASP A 45 16.44 12.90 -7.56
C ASP A 45 14.98 13.00 -7.08
N ILE A 46 14.04 12.82 -8.02
CA ILE A 46 12.60 12.97 -7.77
C ILE A 46 12.11 12.01 -6.67
N SER A 47 12.63 10.80 -6.59
CA SER A 47 12.17 9.81 -5.60
C SER A 47 12.61 10.22 -4.20
N SER A 48 13.89 10.58 -4.04
CA SER A 48 14.44 11.06 -2.77
C SER A 48 13.77 12.35 -2.30
N PHE A 49 13.44 13.26 -3.22
CA PHE A 49 12.68 14.46 -2.93
C PHE A 49 11.33 14.14 -2.30
N TRP A 50 10.51 13.31 -2.97
CA TRP A 50 9.18 12.94 -2.46
C TRP A 50 9.24 12.14 -1.17
N ILE A 51 10.29 11.33 -0.96
CA ILE A 51 10.52 10.63 0.31
C ILE A 51 10.81 11.63 1.44
N LYS A 52 11.70 12.61 1.21
CA LYS A 52 12.09 13.63 2.19
C LYS A 52 10.88 14.46 2.64
N TYR A 53 10.06 14.89 1.70
CA TYR A 53 8.91 15.76 1.96
C TYR A 53 7.62 15.01 2.29
N SER A 54 7.65 13.67 2.34
CA SER A 54 6.48 12.81 2.64
C SER A 54 5.77 13.10 3.96
N LYS A 55 6.48 13.67 4.94
CA LYS A 55 5.89 14.04 6.24
C LYS A 55 5.32 15.46 6.26
N VAL A 56 5.84 16.35 5.41
CA VAL A 56 5.47 17.77 5.36
C VAL A 56 4.26 17.93 4.43
N TYR A 57 4.39 17.44 3.20
CA TYR A 57 3.35 17.47 2.17
C TYR A 57 2.82 16.07 1.93
N LYS A 58 2.09 15.55 2.92
CA LYS A 58 1.72 14.13 2.97
C LYS A 58 0.87 13.70 1.78
N LYS A 59 -0.17 14.46 1.43
CA LYS A 59 -1.10 14.08 0.37
C LYS A 59 -0.43 14.19 -1.00
N VAL A 60 0.29 15.29 -1.27
CA VAL A 60 0.98 15.51 -2.55
C VAL A 60 2.11 14.48 -2.72
N SER A 61 2.96 14.31 -1.71
CA SER A 61 4.06 13.35 -1.78
C SER A 61 3.55 11.91 -1.90
N GLN A 62 2.45 11.55 -1.23
CA GLN A 62 1.87 10.22 -1.36
C GLN A 62 1.36 9.98 -2.79
N ALA A 63 0.71 10.96 -3.41
CA ALA A 63 0.24 10.85 -4.80
C ALA A 63 1.42 10.65 -5.77
N SER A 64 2.50 11.43 -5.60
CA SER A 64 3.71 11.31 -6.42
C SER A 64 4.44 9.98 -6.18
N LEU A 65 4.61 9.55 -4.93
CA LEU A 65 5.23 8.27 -4.61
C LEU A 65 4.45 7.08 -5.19
N LEU A 66 3.12 7.13 -5.20
CA LEU A 66 2.30 6.08 -5.81
C LEU A 66 2.52 5.96 -7.33
N LEU A 67 2.88 7.05 -8.01
CA LEU A 67 3.26 7.02 -9.44
C LEU A 67 4.65 6.39 -9.65
N TYR A 68 5.60 6.65 -8.75
CA TYR A 68 6.96 6.14 -8.87
C TYR A 68 7.18 4.75 -8.28
N LEU A 69 6.28 4.28 -7.40
CA LEU A 69 6.33 2.93 -6.83
C LEU A 69 5.73 1.94 -7.85
N PRO A 70 6.54 1.13 -8.56
CA PRO A 70 6.04 0.34 -9.66
C PRO A 70 5.22 -0.90 -9.22
N PHE A 71 4.99 -1.08 -7.91
CA PHE A 71 4.83 -2.41 -7.34
C PHE A 71 3.82 -2.58 -6.20
N SER A 72 2.92 -1.62 -5.94
CA SER A 72 1.89 -1.86 -4.91
C SER A 72 0.67 -2.58 -5.48
N THR A 73 0.08 -2.12 -6.59
CA THR A 73 -1.21 -2.66 -7.06
C THR A 73 -1.08 -3.92 -7.90
N THR A 74 -0.16 -3.99 -8.85
CA THR A 74 0.06 -5.17 -9.72
C THR A 74 0.55 -6.38 -8.92
N TYR A 75 1.59 -6.22 -8.10
CA TYR A 75 2.07 -7.32 -7.25
C TYR A 75 1.01 -7.76 -6.22
N LEU A 76 0.26 -6.83 -5.60
CA LEU A 76 -0.85 -7.21 -4.73
C LEU A 76 -1.95 -7.94 -5.51
N CYS A 77 -2.26 -7.53 -6.74
CA CYS A 77 -3.20 -8.24 -7.61
C CYS A 77 -2.69 -9.64 -7.99
N GLU A 78 -1.45 -9.78 -8.45
CA GLU A 78 -0.83 -11.07 -8.80
C GLU A 78 -0.76 -12.01 -7.59
N LYS A 79 -0.36 -11.48 -6.43
CA LYS A 79 -0.35 -12.22 -5.16
C LYS A 79 -1.77 -12.60 -4.74
N ALA A 80 -2.74 -11.69 -4.83
CA ALA A 80 -4.14 -11.97 -4.56
C ALA A 80 -4.70 -13.07 -5.45
N PHE A 81 -4.43 -13.02 -6.76
CA PHE A 81 -4.84 -14.05 -7.70
C PHE A 81 -4.16 -15.40 -7.38
N SER A 82 -2.86 -15.40 -7.12
CA SER A 82 -2.12 -16.61 -6.75
C SER A 82 -2.68 -17.23 -5.46
N THR A 83 -2.93 -16.42 -4.43
CA THR A 83 -3.53 -16.87 -3.17
C THR A 83 -4.97 -17.37 -3.37
N LEU A 84 -5.77 -16.70 -4.19
CA LEU A 84 -7.13 -17.11 -4.52
C LEU A 84 -7.16 -18.49 -5.19
N VAL A 85 -6.24 -18.75 -6.12
CA VAL A 85 -6.09 -20.05 -6.78
C VAL A 85 -5.76 -21.14 -5.77
N VAL A 86 -4.86 -20.87 -4.82
CA VAL A 86 -4.50 -21.80 -3.74
C VAL A 86 -5.70 -22.09 -2.83
N ILE A 87 -6.42 -21.05 -2.39
CA ILE A 87 -7.61 -21.18 -1.53
C ILE A 87 -8.68 -22.04 -2.23
N LYS A 88 -8.96 -21.73 -3.51
CA LYS A 88 -9.99 -22.42 -4.32
C LYS A 88 -9.65 -23.89 -4.57
N ASN A 89 -8.38 -24.21 -4.84
CA ASN A 89 -7.97 -25.57 -5.18
C ASN A 89 -7.80 -26.48 -3.95
N LYS A 90 -7.35 -25.93 -2.82
CA LYS A 90 -6.98 -26.73 -1.63
C LYS A 90 -8.09 -26.84 -0.58
N TYR A 91 -9.01 -25.87 -0.50
CA TYR A 91 -10.03 -25.79 0.55
C TYR A 91 -11.46 -25.63 -0.01
N ARG A 92 -11.88 -26.60 -0.84
CA ARG A 92 -13.17 -26.60 -1.55
C ARG A 92 -14.43 -26.62 -0.67
N ASN A 93 -14.34 -26.99 0.61
CA ASN A 93 -15.55 -27.45 1.33
C ASN A 93 -16.12 -26.50 2.39
N LYS A 94 -15.41 -25.46 2.89
CA LYS A 94 -15.96 -24.56 3.96
C LYS A 94 -15.40 -23.11 4.03
N LEU A 95 -14.60 -22.62 3.07
CA LEU A 95 -13.97 -21.30 3.20
C LEU A 95 -14.82 -20.15 2.66
N CYS A 96 -14.80 -19.02 3.36
CA CYS A 96 -15.33 -17.75 2.88
C CYS A 96 -14.19 -16.98 2.20
N VAL A 97 -14.18 -17.04 0.87
CA VAL A 97 -13.09 -16.52 0.01
C VAL A 97 -12.66 -15.10 0.38
N ALA A 98 -13.61 -14.22 0.68
CA ALA A 98 -13.32 -12.82 1.00
C ALA A 98 -12.55 -12.64 2.32
N SER A 99 -12.94 -13.36 3.39
CA SER A 99 -12.27 -13.24 4.69
C SER A 99 -10.88 -13.86 4.68
N ASP A 100 -10.72 -15.02 4.01
CA ASP A 100 -9.45 -15.73 3.96
C ASP A 100 -8.44 -15.04 3.06
N LEU A 101 -8.89 -14.50 1.93
CA LEU A 101 -8.04 -13.68 1.06
C LEU A 101 -7.57 -12.42 1.78
N ARG A 102 -8.45 -11.74 2.53
CA ARG A 102 -8.08 -10.57 3.34
C ARG A 102 -7.04 -10.92 4.40
N CYS A 103 -7.18 -12.07 5.07
CA CYS A 103 -6.23 -12.55 6.07
C CYS A 103 -4.86 -12.85 5.43
N ALA A 104 -4.85 -13.57 4.29
CA ALA A 104 -3.63 -14.00 3.61
C ALA A 104 -2.86 -12.85 2.94
N LEU A 105 -3.55 -11.78 2.54
CA LEU A 105 -2.93 -10.58 1.96
C LEU A 105 -2.53 -9.54 3.01
N SER A 106 -2.98 -9.69 4.25
CA SER A 106 -2.63 -8.79 5.33
C SER A 106 -1.14 -8.87 5.67
N THR A 107 -0.52 -7.71 5.91
CA THR A 107 0.84 -7.60 6.44
C THR A 107 0.90 -7.67 7.96
N LEU A 108 -0.26 -7.62 8.63
CA LEU A 108 -0.37 -7.72 10.09
C LEU A 108 -0.20 -9.17 10.54
N GLN A 109 0.74 -9.41 11.46
CA GLN A 109 0.88 -10.73 12.07
C GLN A 109 -0.35 -11.07 12.93
N PRO A 110 -1.02 -12.21 12.68
CA PRO A 110 -2.18 -12.60 13.46
C PRO A 110 -1.74 -12.92 14.90
N ARG A 111 -2.42 -12.32 15.89
CA ARG A 111 -2.19 -12.57 17.34
C ARG A 111 -2.81 -13.90 17.77
N ILE A 112 -2.38 -14.99 17.14
CA ILE A 112 -2.94 -16.34 17.31
C ILE A 112 -2.89 -16.78 18.78
N GLY A 113 -1.83 -16.45 19.52
CA GLY A 113 -1.71 -16.79 20.94
C GLY A 113 -2.79 -16.18 21.82
N ASN A 114 -3.29 -14.98 21.49
CA ASN A 114 -4.38 -14.33 22.23
C ASN A 114 -5.74 -14.92 21.86
N LEU A 115 -5.91 -15.35 20.61
CA LEU A 115 -7.14 -16.03 20.16
C LEU A 115 -7.28 -17.40 20.83
N ILE A 116 -6.20 -18.19 20.86
CA ILE A 116 -6.18 -19.52 21.50
C ILE A 116 -6.49 -19.42 23.00
N LYS A 117 -5.92 -18.42 23.69
CA LYS A 117 -6.21 -18.18 25.11
C LYS A 117 -7.68 -17.82 25.38
N LYS A 118 -8.38 -17.24 24.39
CA LYS A 118 -9.79 -16.83 24.53
C LYS A 118 -10.78 -17.93 24.14
N SER A 119 -10.36 -18.95 23.39
CA SER A 119 -11.20 -20.04 22.89
C SER A 119 -10.82 -21.40 23.48
N SER A 120 -10.92 -21.57 24.80
CA SER A 120 -10.86 -22.88 25.45
C SER A 120 -12.22 -23.58 25.39
N SER A 121 -12.61 -24.05 24.20
CA SER A 121 -13.65 -25.08 24.02
C SER A 121 -13.33 -25.92 22.77
N SER A 122 -13.26 -27.22 23.00
CA SER A 122 -12.71 -28.28 22.16
C SER A 122 -13.28 -28.36 20.74
N THR A 123 -12.73 -27.62 19.77
CA THR A 123 -12.86 -27.98 18.33
C THR A 123 -11.76 -27.39 17.42
N PHE A 124 -10.94 -26.45 17.88
CA PHE A 124 -10.12 -25.63 16.98
C PHE A 124 -8.75 -26.19 16.58
N THR A 125 -8.28 -27.27 17.22
CA THR A 125 -6.92 -27.81 17.00
C THR A 125 -6.67 -28.30 15.57
N LEU A 126 -7.71 -28.77 14.86
CA LEU A 126 -7.56 -29.26 13.48
C LEU A 126 -7.41 -28.14 12.42
N VAL A 127 -7.92 -26.93 12.68
CA VAL A 127 -7.87 -25.82 11.69
C VAL A 127 -6.47 -25.19 11.63
N ILE A 128 -5.73 -25.19 12.75
CA ILE A 128 -4.41 -24.55 12.84
C ILE A 128 -3.34 -25.29 12.02
N SER A 129 -3.44 -26.61 11.84
CA SER A 129 -2.51 -27.37 11.00
C SER A 129 -2.54 -26.92 9.53
N CYS A 130 -3.65 -26.36 9.06
CA CYS A 130 -3.77 -25.83 7.70
C CYS A 130 -3.17 -24.42 7.52
N TYR A 131 -3.07 -23.61 8.58
CA TYR A 131 -2.54 -22.24 8.50
C TYR A 131 -1.01 -22.15 8.69
N SER A 132 -0.36 -23.20 9.18
CA SER A 132 1.09 -23.36 9.08
C SER A 132 1.49 -23.82 7.68
N ILE A 133 1.31 -22.93 6.69
CA ILE A 133 2.02 -23.04 5.43
C ILE A 133 3.50 -22.81 5.73
N LYS A 134 4.22 -23.94 5.80
CA LYS A 134 5.69 -24.01 5.82
C LYS A 134 6.24 -23.11 4.70
N PRO A 135 7.21 -22.21 4.96
CA PRO A 135 7.86 -21.46 3.89
C PRO A 135 8.59 -22.46 3.01
N ILE A 136 8.16 -22.60 1.76
CA ILE A 136 8.90 -23.33 0.73
C ILE A 136 10.07 -22.43 0.34
N GLY A 137 11.23 -22.74 0.93
CA GLY A 137 12.52 -22.36 0.38
C GLY A 137 12.76 -23.08 -0.96
N ARG A 138 13.65 -22.47 -1.76
CA ARG A 138 14.14 -22.94 -3.06
C ARG A 138 14.33 -24.45 -3.17
#